data_AF-B8L505-F1
#
_entry.id   AF-B8L505-F1
#
_cell.length_a   1.000
_cell.length_b   1.000
_cell.length_c   1.000
_cell.angle_alpha   90.00
_cell.angle_beta   90.00
_cell.angle_gamma   90.00
#
_symmetry.space_group_name_H-M   'P 1'
#
loop_
_entity.id
_entity.type
_entity.pdbx_description
1 polymer ?
#
loop_
_entity_poly.entity_id
_entity_poly.type
_entity_poly.pdbx_seq_one_letter_code
_entity_poly.pdbx_strand_id
1 'polypeptide(L)'
;MEAKSQEEAEWLIRHKYPSQAELERLRSDSLDILQQKVSAGDPTAAAVLGKRIAMEKNFMDGQVMLRNQVLSGNVYALYAISESYRESKVPNPVDGAAYLRLAYIMGDHKAAIEIAKMRLSSAELAAADSRASLLYKGFAGDQVPDPRPQG
;
A
#
# COMPACT_ATOMS: atom_id res chain seq x y z
N MET A 1 0.06 -10.88 -5.91
CA MET A 1 -1.24 -10.61 -5.27
C MET A 1 -2.29 -11.54 -5.86
N GLU A 2 -2.08 -12.85 -5.75
CA GLU A 2 -2.99 -13.84 -6.36
C GLU A 2 -3.98 -14.35 -5.32
N ALA A 3 -5.23 -14.50 -5.73
CA ALA A 3 -6.29 -15.12 -4.95
C ALA A 3 -6.16 -16.66 -5.01
N LYS A 4 -6.46 -17.32 -3.90
CA LYS A 4 -6.53 -18.78 -3.76
C LYS A 4 -7.97 -19.30 -3.75
N SER A 5 -8.94 -18.42 -3.52
CA SER A 5 -10.36 -18.72 -3.53
C SER A 5 -11.16 -17.57 -4.16
N GLN A 6 -12.44 -17.83 -4.44
CA GLN A 6 -13.36 -16.81 -4.95
C GLN A 6 -13.58 -15.69 -3.93
N GLU A 7 -13.70 -16.03 -2.65
CA GLU A 7 -13.87 -15.08 -1.55
C GLU A 7 -12.66 -14.15 -1.43
N GLU A 8 -11.45 -14.70 -1.58
CA GLU A 8 -10.23 -13.89 -1.59
C GLU A 8 -10.16 -12.98 -2.83
N ALA A 9 -10.63 -13.43 -3.99
CA ALA A 9 -10.69 -12.62 -5.20
C ALA A 9 -11.65 -11.42 -5.02
N GLU A 10 -12.82 -11.66 -4.45
CA GLU A 10 -13.79 -10.60 -4.12
C GLU A 10 -13.24 -9.62 -3.09
N TRP A 11 -12.54 -10.14 -2.07
CA TRP A 11 -11.87 -9.31 -1.08
C TRP A 11 -10.82 -8.40 -1.73
N LEU A 12 -10.00 -8.91 -2.66
CA LEU A 12 -9.01 -8.11 -3.39
C LEU A 12 -9.66 -6.99 -4.21
N ILE A 13 -10.77 -7.29 -4.91
CA ILE A 13 -11.53 -6.30 -5.70
C ILE A 13 -12.10 -5.21 -4.81
N ARG A 14 -12.72 -5.55 -3.67
CA ARG A 14 -13.27 -4.57 -2.73
C ARG A 14 -12.20 -3.62 -2.20
N HIS A 15 -11.01 -4.13 -1.90
CA HIS A 15 -9.88 -3.37 -1.37
C HIS A 15 -8.92 -2.81 -2.42
N LYS A 16 -9.33 -2.84 -3.70
CA LYS A 16 -8.63 -2.24 -4.84
C LYS A 16 -7.21 -2.77 -5.08
N TYR A 17 -6.98 -4.04 -4.73
CA TYR A 17 -5.73 -4.71 -5.10
C TYR A 17 -5.73 -5.01 -6.60
N PRO A 18 -4.68 -4.61 -7.33
CA PRO A 18 -4.57 -4.96 -8.74
C PRO A 18 -4.17 -6.40 -8.95
N SER A 19 -4.51 -6.91 -10.13
CA SER A 19 -3.84 -8.10 -10.66
C SER A 19 -2.37 -7.78 -10.99
N GLN A 20 -1.52 -8.80 -11.10
CA GLN A 20 -0.11 -8.59 -11.48
C GLN A 20 0.01 -7.94 -12.87
N ALA A 21 -0.75 -8.44 -13.86
CA ALA A 21 -0.72 -7.91 -15.21
C ALA A 21 -1.19 -6.45 -15.29
N GLU A 22 -2.22 -6.08 -14.49
CA GLU A 22 -2.65 -4.69 -14.37
C GLU A 22 -1.57 -3.80 -13.78
N LEU A 23 -0.93 -4.25 -12.69
CA LEU A 23 0.12 -3.48 -12.04
C LEU A 23 1.35 -3.30 -12.94
N GLU A 24 1.77 -4.33 -13.67
CA GLU A 24 2.87 -4.27 -14.63
C GLU A 24 2.58 -3.26 -15.75
N ARG A 25 1.37 -3.31 -16.32
CA ARG A 25 0.91 -2.34 -17.31
C ARG A 25 0.96 -0.90 -16.77
N LEU A 26 0.36 -0.66 -15.60
CA LEU A 26 0.35 0.68 -14.99
C LEU A 26 1.75 1.18 -14.64
N ARG A 27 2.65 0.29 -14.21
CA ARG A 27 4.06 0.66 -13.94
C ARG A 27 4.80 1.10 -15.19
N SER A 28 4.41 0.58 -16.37
CA SER A 28 4.97 0.97 -17.66
C SER A 28 4.39 2.26 -18.26
N ASP A 29 3.25 2.73 -17.74
CA ASP A 29 2.60 3.95 -18.21
C ASP A 29 3.44 5.21 -17.86
N SER A 30 3.32 6.24 -18.69
CA SER A 30 3.87 7.57 -18.38
C SER A 30 3.04 8.27 -17.29
N LEU A 31 3.61 9.30 -16.66
CA LEU A 31 2.89 10.09 -15.65
C LEU A 31 1.61 10.71 -16.22
N ASP A 32 1.62 11.17 -17.47
CA ASP A 32 0.45 11.76 -18.12
C ASP A 32 -0.66 10.73 -18.34
N ILE A 33 -0.30 9.51 -18.76
CA ILE A 33 -1.27 8.41 -18.94
C ILE A 33 -1.84 7.98 -17.59
N LEU A 34 -0.99 7.86 -16.56
CA LEU A 34 -1.44 7.58 -15.21
C LEU A 34 -2.40 8.67 -14.72
N GLN A 35 -2.08 9.95 -14.92
CA GLN A 35 -2.93 11.07 -14.54
C GLN A 35 -4.29 11.04 -15.24
N GLN A 36 -4.33 10.69 -16.54
CA GLN A 36 -5.59 10.51 -17.27
C GLN A 36 -6.44 9.39 -16.67
N LYS A 37 -5.83 8.25 -16.32
CA LYS A 37 -6.54 7.14 -15.66
C LYS A 37 -7.07 7.52 -14.28
N VAL A 38 -6.30 8.27 -13.49
CA VAL A 38 -6.75 8.83 -12.20
C VAL A 38 -7.96 9.73 -12.40
N SER A 39 -7.92 10.63 -13.39
CA SER A 39 -9.06 11.50 -13.72
C SER A 39 -10.30 10.73 -14.19
N ALA A 40 -10.11 9.53 -14.75
CA ALA A 40 -11.18 8.61 -15.08
C ALA A 40 -11.67 7.75 -13.89
N GLY A 41 -11.09 7.92 -12.70
CA GLY A 41 -11.50 7.24 -11.48
C GLY A 41 -10.83 5.89 -11.23
N ASP A 42 -9.69 5.58 -11.88
CA ASP A 42 -8.94 4.34 -11.63
C ASP A 42 -8.14 4.44 -10.31
N PRO A 43 -8.56 3.71 -9.25
CA PRO A 43 -7.90 3.79 -7.94
C PRO A 43 -6.51 3.13 -7.94
N THR A 44 -6.29 2.11 -8.77
CA THR A 44 -5.00 1.45 -8.90
C THR A 44 -4.00 2.39 -9.57
N ALA A 45 -4.41 3.05 -10.65
CA ALA A 45 -3.59 4.06 -11.30
C ALA A 45 -3.25 5.20 -10.33
N ALA A 46 -4.18 5.57 -9.43
CA ALA A 46 -3.92 6.58 -8.41
C ALA A 46 -2.85 6.14 -7.40
N ALA A 47 -2.87 4.88 -6.96
CA ALA A 47 -1.81 4.34 -6.11
C ALA A 47 -0.45 4.29 -6.84
N VAL A 48 -0.42 3.85 -8.09
CA VAL A 48 0.83 3.82 -8.89
C VAL A 48 1.36 5.23 -9.14
N LEU A 49 0.50 6.18 -9.51
CA LEU A 49 0.88 7.59 -9.71
C LEU A 49 1.40 8.20 -8.42
N GLY A 50 0.73 7.99 -7.28
CA GLY A 50 1.18 8.49 -5.99
C GLY A 50 2.59 8.01 -5.63
N LYS A 51 2.89 6.72 -5.86
CA LYS A 51 4.24 6.18 -5.69
C LYS A 51 5.24 6.85 -6.65
N ARG A 52 4.90 6.97 -7.93
CA ARG A 52 5.78 7.59 -8.95
C ARG A 52 6.07 9.06 -8.61
N ILE A 53 5.07 9.84 -8.19
CA ILE A 53 5.27 11.21 -7.71
C ILE A 53 6.21 11.24 -6.50
N ALA A 54 6.03 10.33 -5.54
CA ALA A 54 6.86 10.27 -4.35
C ALA A 54 8.35 9.99 -4.68
N MET A 55 8.60 9.21 -5.73
CA MET A 55 9.96 8.81 -6.14
C MET A 55 10.62 9.79 -7.11
N GLU A 56 9.87 10.35 -8.05
CA GLU A 56 10.41 11.11 -9.19
C GLU A 56 10.27 12.63 -9.03
N LYS A 57 9.33 13.08 -8.19
CA LYS A 57 8.98 14.49 -8.02
C LYS A 57 9.16 14.90 -6.56
N ASN A 58 8.08 14.85 -5.79
CA ASN A 58 8.05 15.26 -4.40
C ASN A 58 7.50 14.13 -3.56
N PHE A 59 8.32 13.65 -2.61
CA PHE A 59 7.98 12.57 -1.71
C PHE A 59 6.65 12.83 -0.98
N MET A 60 6.49 14.02 -0.40
CA MET A 60 5.34 14.37 0.42
C MET A 60 4.05 14.48 -0.39
N ASP A 61 4.11 15.04 -1.60
CA ASP A 61 2.93 15.13 -2.48
C ASP A 61 2.42 13.73 -2.86
N GLY A 62 3.36 12.83 -3.21
CA GLY A 62 3.02 11.43 -3.46
C GLY A 62 2.47 10.73 -2.22
N GLN A 63 3.04 10.99 -1.03
CA GLN A 63 2.50 10.45 0.23
C GLN A 63 1.09 10.92 0.54
N VAL A 64 0.76 12.20 0.29
CA VAL A 64 -0.59 12.75 0.47
C VAL A 64 -1.58 12.04 -0.46
N MET A 65 -1.22 11.90 -1.73
CA MET A 65 -2.06 11.19 -2.71
C MET A 65 -2.33 9.74 -2.29
N LEU A 66 -1.29 9.02 -1.87
CA LEU A 66 -1.41 7.64 -1.42
C LEU A 66 -2.26 7.50 -0.15
N ARG A 67 -2.11 8.40 0.82
CA ARG A 67 -2.93 8.39 2.04
C ARG A 67 -4.40 8.63 1.73
N ASN A 68 -4.73 9.53 0.81
CA ASN A 68 -6.11 9.73 0.35
C ASN A 68 -6.70 8.47 -0.28
N GLN A 69 -5.89 7.68 -0.99
CA GLN A 69 -6.32 6.40 -1.53
C GLN A 69 -6.67 5.40 -0.42
N VAL A 70 -5.83 5.27 0.60
CA VAL A 70 -6.14 4.41 1.76
C VAL A 70 -7.45 4.84 2.43
N LEU A 71 -7.66 6.15 2.64
CA LEU A 71 -8.90 6.67 3.22
C LEU A 71 -10.15 6.37 2.37
N SER A 72 -9.99 6.27 1.04
CA SER A 72 -11.05 5.83 0.11
C SER A 72 -11.25 4.32 0.03
N GLY A 73 -10.57 3.52 0.85
CA GLY A 73 -10.69 2.05 0.90
C GLY A 73 -9.73 1.30 -0.03
N ASN A 74 -8.77 1.98 -0.66
CA ASN A 74 -7.72 1.34 -1.45
C ASN A 74 -6.58 0.88 -0.52
N VAL A 75 -6.69 -0.33 0.03
CA VAL A 75 -5.69 -0.88 0.96
C VAL A 75 -4.37 -1.16 0.25
N TYR A 76 -4.39 -1.43 -1.06
CA TYR A 76 -3.17 -1.59 -1.85
C TYR A 76 -2.27 -0.33 -1.81
N ALA A 77 -2.83 0.87 -1.59
CA ALA A 77 -2.02 2.08 -1.43
C ALA A 77 -1.05 2.00 -0.23
N LEU A 78 -1.31 1.18 0.80
CA LEU A 78 -0.35 0.94 1.89
C LEU A 78 0.93 0.24 1.41
N TYR A 79 0.82 -0.64 0.41
CA TYR A 79 1.98 -1.26 -0.24
C TYR A 79 2.76 -0.23 -1.04
N ALA A 80 2.07 0.62 -1.80
CA ALA A 80 2.70 1.70 -2.57
C ALA A 80 3.45 2.70 -1.66
N ILE A 81 2.88 3.02 -0.49
CA ILE A 81 3.58 3.81 0.55
C ILE A 81 4.79 3.07 1.09
N SER A 82 4.65 1.77 1.40
CA SER A 82 5.77 0.98 1.90
C SER A 82 6.95 0.94 0.92
N GLU A 83 6.64 0.71 -0.35
CA GLU A 83 7.61 0.73 -1.43
C GLU A 83 8.26 2.11 -1.58
N SER A 84 7.51 3.22 -1.55
CA SER A 84 8.10 4.57 -1.67
C SER A 84 9.09 4.88 -0.55
N TYR A 85 8.80 4.50 0.70
CA TYR A 85 9.76 4.66 1.82
C TYR A 85 11.02 3.82 1.65
N ARG A 86 10.86 2.56 1.21
CA ARG A 86 11.97 1.62 1.01
C ARG A 86 12.85 1.95 -0.20
N GLU A 87 12.26 2.53 -1.24
CA GLU A 87 12.91 2.77 -2.54
C GLU A 87 13.28 4.24 -2.76
N SER A 88 12.99 5.12 -1.79
CA SER A 88 13.37 6.53 -1.86
C SER A 88 14.90 6.74 -1.84
N LYS A 89 15.34 7.97 -2.13
CA LYS A 89 16.76 8.37 -2.08
C LYS A 89 17.40 8.19 -0.70
N VAL A 90 16.60 8.26 0.36
CA VAL A 90 17.02 7.99 1.74
C VAL A 90 16.10 6.90 2.30
N PRO A 91 16.40 5.62 2.02
CA PRO A 91 15.54 4.52 2.40
C PRO A 91 15.21 4.50 3.89
N ASN A 92 13.94 4.26 4.20
CA ASN A 92 13.47 4.09 5.57
C ASN A 92 12.61 2.82 5.65
N PRO A 93 13.24 1.65 5.83
CA PRO A 93 12.52 0.38 5.83
C PRO A 93 11.65 0.20 7.08
N VAL A 94 11.93 0.90 8.19
CA VAL A 94 11.07 0.87 9.37
C VAL A 94 9.71 1.52 9.09
N ASP A 95 9.69 2.70 8.45
CA ASP A 95 8.42 3.30 8.01
C ASP A 95 7.76 2.45 6.94
N GLY A 96 8.53 1.90 6.00
CA GLY A 96 8.00 0.95 5.02
C GLY A 96 7.28 -0.24 5.65
N ALA A 97 7.89 -0.85 6.68
CA ALA A 97 7.29 -1.95 7.42
C ALA A 97 6.07 -1.52 8.25
N ALA A 98 6.06 -0.29 8.78
CA ALA A 98 4.92 0.22 9.54
C ALA A 98 3.63 0.29 8.71
N TYR A 99 3.72 0.69 7.43
CA TYR A 99 2.54 0.69 6.55
C TYR A 99 2.11 -0.72 6.11
N LEU A 100 3.05 -1.66 5.94
CA LEU A 100 2.69 -3.07 5.74
C LEU A 100 2.04 -3.67 7.00
N ARG A 101 2.51 -3.28 8.19
CA ARG A 101 1.91 -3.71 9.45
C ARG A 101 0.52 -3.10 9.62
N LEU A 102 0.30 -1.87 9.15
CA LEU A 102 -1.04 -1.30 9.06
C LEU A 102 -1.92 -2.11 8.11
N ALA A 103 -1.43 -2.51 6.93
CA ALA A 103 -2.19 -3.37 6.02
C ALA A 103 -2.57 -4.71 6.67
N TYR A 104 -1.65 -5.30 7.46
CA TYR A 104 -1.92 -6.47 8.27
C TYR A 104 -3.03 -6.23 9.30
N ILE A 105 -2.98 -5.12 10.03
CA ILE A 105 -4.03 -4.72 11.01
C ILE A 105 -5.38 -4.53 10.30
N MET A 106 -5.38 -3.98 9.09
CA MET A 106 -6.58 -3.78 8.27
C MET A 106 -7.16 -5.08 7.68
N GLY A 107 -6.47 -6.21 7.85
CA GLY A 107 -6.96 -7.53 7.47
C GLY A 107 -6.12 -8.27 6.43
N ASP A 108 -5.12 -7.64 5.81
CA ASP A 108 -4.26 -8.29 4.82
C ASP A 108 -3.15 -9.11 5.48
N HIS A 109 -3.46 -10.33 5.89
CA HIS A 109 -2.49 -11.21 6.55
C HIS A 109 -1.24 -11.50 5.68
N LYS A 110 -1.32 -11.36 4.33
CA LYS A 110 -0.17 -11.57 3.44
C LYS A 110 0.87 -10.45 3.56
N ALA A 111 0.54 -9.29 4.12
CA ALA A 111 1.50 -8.22 4.37
C ALA A 111 2.63 -8.66 5.33
N ALA A 112 2.38 -9.63 6.22
CA ALA A 112 3.41 -10.20 7.09
C ALA A 112 4.54 -10.89 6.29
N ILE A 113 4.22 -11.47 5.12
CA ILE A 113 5.22 -12.09 4.24
C ILE A 113 6.14 -11.01 3.65
N GLU A 114 5.59 -9.87 3.24
CA GLU A 114 6.39 -8.76 2.74
C GLU A 114 7.29 -8.16 3.83
N ILE A 115 6.78 -8.01 5.07
CA ILE A 115 7.59 -7.58 6.21
C ILE A 115 8.76 -8.55 6.46
N ALA A 116 8.50 -9.87 6.42
CA ALA A 116 9.54 -10.88 6.62
C ALA A 116 10.67 -10.80 5.57
N LYS A 117 10.35 -10.48 4.31
CA LYS A 117 11.34 -10.29 3.25
C LYS A 117 12.28 -9.11 3.51
N MET A 118 11.89 -8.14 4.33
CA MET A 118 12.70 -6.97 4.66
C MET A 118 13.86 -7.28 5.61
N ARG A 119 13.84 -8.44 6.29
CA ARG A 119 14.91 -8.90 7.21
C ARG A 119 15.31 -7.87 8.28
N LEU A 120 14.32 -7.16 8.82
CA LEU A 120 14.49 -6.20 9.89
C LEU A 120 14.93 -6.88 11.20
N SER A 121 15.76 -6.19 11.96
CA SER A 121 16.10 -6.59 13.33
C SER A 121 14.87 -6.54 14.25
N SER A 122 14.95 -7.19 15.41
CA SER A 122 13.87 -7.14 16.42
C SER A 122 13.56 -5.71 16.88
N ALA A 123 14.58 -4.85 16.99
CA ALA A 123 14.40 -3.45 17.37
C ALA A 123 13.66 -2.65 16.28
N GLU A 124 13.99 -2.88 15.01
CA GLU A 124 13.32 -2.25 13.87
C GLU A 124 11.87 -2.73 13.72
N LEU A 125 11.61 -4.02 13.94
CA LEU A 125 10.25 -4.58 13.96
C LEU A 125 9.42 -3.95 15.09
N ALA A 126 9.97 -3.83 16.30
CA ALA A 126 9.28 -3.19 17.41
C ALA A 126 8.98 -1.70 17.12
N ALA A 127 9.90 -1.00 16.45
CA ALA A 127 9.68 0.36 16.01
C ALA A 127 8.59 0.46 14.94
N ALA A 128 8.59 -0.45 13.95
CA ALA A 128 7.56 -0.53 12.92
C ALA A 128 6.17 -0.81 13.52
N ASP A 129 6.09 -1.70 14.50
CA ASP A 129 4.84 -2.04 15.21
C ASP A 129 4.29 -0.85 15.99
N SER A 130 5.17 -0.13 16.68
CA SER A 130 4.81 1.09 17.42
C SER A 130 4.27 2.16 16.46
N ARG A 131 4.94 2.37 15.31
CA ARG A 131 4.50 3.33 14.29
C ARG A 131 3.19 2.91 13.63
N ALA A 132 3.01 1.63 13.34
CA ALA A 132 1.76 1.09 12.80
C ALA A 132 0.58 1.29 13.76
N SER A 133 0.80 1.12 15.06
CA SER A 133 -0.22 1.42 16.09
C SER A 133 -0.63 2.89 16.09
N LEU A 134 0.33 3.81 15.95
CA LEU A 134 0.06 5.24 15.83
C LEU A 134 -0.69 5.59 14.55
N LEU A 135 -0.29 5.00 13.42
CA LEU A 135 -1.00 5.16 12.14
C LEU A 135 -2.43 4.63 12.22
N TYR A 136 -2.64 3.46 12.83
CA TYR A 136 -3.98 2.93 13.01
C TYR A 136 -4.83 3.91 13.83
N LYS A 137 -4.37 4.36 15.01
CA LYS A 137 -5.14 5.26 15.86
C LYS A 137 -5.42 6.64 15.25
N GLY A 138 -4.46 7.21 14.52
CA GLY A 138 -4.54 8.60 14.05
C GLY A 138 -4.97 8.77 12.59
N PHE A 139 -5.00 7.69 11.81
CA PHE A 139 -5.23 7.78 10.36
C PHE A 139 -6.25 6.76 9.84
N ALA A 140 -6.21 5.52 10.32
CA ALA A 140 -7.12 4.46 9.84
C ALA A 140 -8.14 3.98 10.90
N GLY A 141 -8.22 4.65 12.06
CA GLY A 141 -8.92 4.12 13.23
C GLY A 141 -10.43 4.04 13.08
N ASP A 142 -10.98 4.85 12.17
CA ASP A 142 -12.41 4.83 11.81
C ASP A 142 -12.72 3.76 10.75
N GLN A 143 -11.71 3.13 10.13
CA GLN A 143 -11.89 2.05 9.17
C GLN A 143 -12.03 0.73 9.92
N VAL A 144 -13.09 -0.02 9.62
CA VAL A 144 -13.31 -1.36 10.18
C VAL A 144 -12.37 -2.34 9.46
N PRO A 145 -11.50 -3.08 10.17
CA PRO A 145 -10.71 -4.14 9.56
C PRO A 145 -11.62 -5.19 8.89
N ASP A 146 -11.31 -5.58 7.65
CA ASP A 146 -11.98 -6.66 6.91
C ASP A 146 -10.96 -7.78 6.65
N PRO A 147 -10.95 -8.86 7.46
CA PRO A 147 -9.96 -9.93 7.33
C PRO A 147 -9.97 -10.58 5.94
N ARG A 148 -8.79 -10.66 5.32
CA ARG A 148 -8.60 -11.37 4.05
C ARG A 148 -8.86 -12.87 4.23
N PRO A 149 -9.74 -13.47 3.40
CA PRO A 149 -10.03 -14.90 3.47
C PRO A 149 -8.79 -15.78 3.30
N GLN A 150 -8.67 -16.79 4.17
CA GLN A 150 -7.65 -17.82 4.12
C GLN A 150 -8.25 -19.02 3.38
N GLY A 151 -8.27 -18.97 2.05
CA GLY A 151 -8.69 -20.10 1.22
C GLY A 151 -7.84 -21.35 1.43
#